data_AF-A0A1H3TQ33-F1
#
_entry.id   AF-A0A1H3TQ33-F1
#
_cell.length_a   1.000
_cell.length_b   1.000
_cell.length_c   1.000
_cell.angle_alpha   90.00
_cell.angle_beta   90.00
_cell.angle_gamma   90.00
#
_symmetry.space_group_name_H-M   'P 1'
#
loop_
_entity.id
_entity.type
_entity.pdbx_description
1 polymer ?
#
loop_
_entity_poly.entity_id
_entity_poly.type
_entity_poly.pdbx_seq_one_letter_code
_entity_poly.pdbx_strand_id
1 'polypeptide(L)'
;MRTEQNKKPFSQSGINNHNAALNRVLDEAELHGWLVKSLRPTLLNKGTKSESRGSFTNAEYTQIYTVLRGWHKETNNEKAAATREVLRNYVLFLANTGVRHGTEALGLRWRNIEWQEKDGERYLVVNVDGKTRKRAAVARDRVEKYLDRQRKLNKAISADSLDELLTARSEEHVFTTRLGQVANIASLNRAFNALLDELDLKVGADGKERTLYSWRHYYATQD
;
A
#
# COMPACT_ATOMS: atom_id res chain seq x y z
N MET A 1 22.13 -28.25 -4.08
CA MET A 1 22.90 -27.72 -2.94
C MET A 1 22.36 -26.46 -2.25
N ARG A 2 21.21 -25.85 -2.63
CA ARG A 2 20.52 -24.82 -1.79
C ARG A 2 19.00 -24.96 -1.68
N THR A 3 18.41 -25.85 -2.48
CA THR A 3 17.00 -26.25 -2.45
C THR A 3 16.67 -27.28 -1.37
N GLU A 4 17.67 -27.90 -0.73
CA GLU A 4 17.44 -28.88 0.34
C GLU A 4 17.25 -28.22 1.71
N GLN A 5 17.84 -27.04 1.95
CA GLN A 5 17.67 -26.30 3.22
C GLN A 5 16.43 -25.41 3.25
N ASN A 6 15.97 -24.91 2.10
CA ASN A 6 14.71 -24.19 1.97
C ASN A 6 13.72 -25.09 1.24
N LYS A 7 12.78 -25.71 1.96
CA LYS A 7 11.77 -26.66 1.45
C LYS A 7 10.82 -26.09 0.37
N LYS A 8 11.11 -24.92 -0.22
CA LYS A 8 10.39 -24.30 -1.34
C LYS A 8 11.36 -23.75 -2.39
N PRO A 9 11.08 -23.92 -3.69
CA PRO A 9 11.86 -23.28 -4.75
C PRO A 9 11.82 -21.75 -4.60
N PHE A 10 12.92 -21.07 -4.94
CA PHE A 10 12.93 -19.61 -5.00
C PHE A 10 11.91 -19.10 -6.03
N SER A 11 11.28 -17.97 -5.71
CA SER A 11 10.46 -17.26 -6.69
C SER A 11 11.30 -16.72 -7.83
N GLN A 12 10.70 -16.55 -9.01
CA GLN A 12 11.38 -15.93 -10.14
C GLN A 12 11.91 -14.54 -9.80
N SER A 13 11.16 -13.74 -9.04
CA SER A 13 11.63 -12.42 -8.61
C SER A 13 12.85 -12.51 -7.69
N GLY A 14 12.91 -13.50 -6.80
CA GLY A 14 14.07 -13.73 -5.94
C GLY A 14 15.31 -14.09 -6.76
N ILE A 15 15.16 -15.01 -7.72
CA ILE A 15 16.25 -15.38 -8.64
C ILE A 15 16.69 -14.18 -9.48
N ASN A 16 15.76 -13.37 -10.00
CA ASN A 16 16.12 -12.16 -10.76
C ASN A 16 16.93 -11.17 -9.93
N ASN A 17 16.60 -10.99 -8.65
CA ASN A 17 17.39 -10.13 -7.75
C ASN A 17 18.80 -10.67 -7.54
N HIS A 18 18.94 -11.99 -7.35
CA HIS A 18 20.26 -12.63 -7.24
C HIS A 18 21.05 -12.55 -8.55
N ASN A 19 20.41 -12.79 -9.69
CA ASN A 19 21.03 -12.68 -11.00
C ASN A 19 21.48 -11.24 -11.28
N ALA A 20 20.70 -10.23 -10.88
CA ALA A 20 21.08 -8.83 -11.00
C ALA A 20 22.32 -8.49 -10.15
N ALA A 21 22.39 -9.00 -8.92
CA ALA A 21 23.56 -8.82 -8.06
C ALA A 21 24.80 -9.51 -8.64
N LEU A 22 24.66 -10.76 -9.10
CA LEU A 22 25.76 -11.50 -9.72
C LEU A 22 26.23 -10.85 -11.01
N ASN A 23 25.31 -10.34 -11.83
CA ASN A 23 25.66 -9.60 -13.04
C ASN A 23 26.55 -8.39 -12.73
N ARG A 24 26.29 -7.63 -11.66
CA ARG A 24 27.16 -6.51 -11.27
C ARG A 24 28.59 -6.96 -10.94
N VAL A 25 28.75 -8.11 -10.28
CA VAL A 25 30.08 -8.68 -9.98
C VAL A 25 30.78 -9.12 -11.27
N LEU A 26 30.04 -9.75 -12.19
CA LEU A 26 30.60 -10.18 -13.48
C LEU A 26 30.97 -8.97 -14.36
N ASP A 27 30.17 -7.90 -14.32
CA ASP A 27 30.46 -6.65 -15.04
C ASP A 27 31.78 -6.03 -14.55
N GLU A 28 32.00 -5.97 -13.24
CA GLU A 28 33.28 -5.49 -12.66
C GLU A 28 34.46 -6.42 -13.01
N ALA A 29 34.25 -7.74 -12.96
CA ALA A 29 35.30 -8.70 -13.33
C ALA A 29 35.69 -8.56 -14.81
N GLU A 30 34.75 -8.27 -15.71
CA GLU A 30 35.03 -7.97 -17.11
C GLU A 30 35.79 -6.65 -17.26
N LEU A 31 35.40 -5.59 -16.54
CA LEU A 31 36.10 -4.30 -16.56
C LEU A 31 37.56 -4.40 -16.11
N HIS A 32 37.84 -5.23 -15.11
CA HIS A 32 39.20 -5.48 -14.61
C HIS A 32 39.96 -6.55 -15.42
N GLY A 33 39.35 -7.14 -16.44
CA GLY A 33 39.96 -8.20 -17.27
C GLY A 33 40.14 -9.53 -16.55
N TRP A 34 39.50 -9.72 -15.38
CA TRP A 34 39.50 -11.00 -14.65
C TRP A 34 38.57 -12.03 -15.30
N LEU A 35 37.61 -11.56 -16.11
CA LEU A 35 36.69 -12.39 -16.88
C LEU A 35 36.64 -11.89 -18.33
N VAL A 36 36.67 -12.81 -19.29
CA VAL A 36 36.35 -12.50 -20.68
C VAL A 36 34.88 -12.79 -20.96
N LYS A 37 34.25 -11.94 -21.77
CA LYS A 37 32.81 -12.01 -22.08
C LYS A 37 32.34 -13.39 -22.58
N SER A 38 33.19 -14.14 -23.29
CA SER A 38 32.89 -15.49 -23.79
C SER A 38 32.77 -16.55 -22.67
N LEU A 39 33.41 -16.32 -21.52
CA LEU A 39 33.32 -17.20 -20.35
C LEU A 39 32.20 -16.78 -19.40
N ARG A 40 31.43 -15.75 -19.74
CA ARG A 40 30.33 -15.28 -18.88
C ARG A 40 29.22 -16.34 -18.82
N PRO A 41 28.84 -16.81 -17.62
CA PRO A 41 27.77 -17.79 -17.48
C PRO A 41 26.41 -17.19 -17.83
N THR A 42 25.57 -17.98 -18.51
CA THR A 42 24.17 -17.60 -18.75
C THR A 42 23.35 -17.84 -17.49
N LEU A 43 22.82 -16.76 -16.91
CA LEU A 43 22.01 -16.84 -15.70
C LEU A 43 20.55 -17.14 -16.06
N LEU A 44 20.10 -18.37 -15.81
CA LEU A 44 18.73 -18.79 -16.04
C LEU A 44 17.84 -18.48 -14.83
N ASN A 45 16.56 -18.26 -15.10
CA ASN A 45 15.54 -18.14 -14.07
C ASN A 45 14.49 -19.24 -14.23
N LYS A 46 14.62 -20.29 -13.41
CA LYS A 46 13.65 -21.41 -13.34
C LYS A 46 12.83 -21.38 -12.04
N GLY A 47 12.69 -20.21 -11.43
CA GLY A 47 11.91 -20.06 -10.19
C GLY A 47 10.42 -20.27 -10.40
N THR A 48 9.69 -20.37 -9.30
CA THR A 48 8.22 -20.37 -9.33
C THR A 48 7.70 -19.00 -9.77
N LYS A 49 6.79 -19.00 -10.75
CA LYS A 49 6.12 -17.77 -11.20
C LYS A 49 5.37 -17.15 -10.03
N SER A 50 5.41 -15.82 -9.94
CA SER A 50 4.54 -15.12 -9.00
C SER A 50 3.10 -15.26 -9.47
N GLU A 51 2.21 -15.64 -8.57
CA GLU A 51 0.78 -15.53 -8.80
C GLU A 51 0.35 -14.06 -8.68
N SER A 52 -0.70 -13.67 -9.40
CA SER A 52 -1.33 -12.37 -9.16
C SER A 52 -1.99 -12.40 -7.78
N ARG A 53 -2.03 -11.27 -7.09
CA ARG A 53 -2.75 -11.18 -5.81
C ARG A 53 -4.26 -11.24 -6.06
N GLY A 54 -5.00 -11.75 -5.07
CA GLY A 54 -6.46 -11.72 -5.09
C GLY A 54 -6.98 -10.28 -5.03
N SER A 55 -8.18 -10.07 -5.59
CA SER A 55 -8.93 -8.81 -5.51
C SER A 55 -10.20 -8.99 -4.68
N PHE A 56 -10.89 -7.89 -4.37
CA PHE A 56 -12.20 -7.90 -3.72
C PHE A 56 -13.30 -7.62 -4.75
N THR A 57 -14.51 -8.08 -4.47
CA THR A 57 -15.73 -7.66 -5.17
C THR A 57 -16.33 -6.41 -4.51
N ASN A 58 -17.28 -5.76 -5.18
CA ASN A 58 -18.00 -4.61 -4.61
C ASN A 58 -18.85 -4.98 -3.38
N ALA A 59 -19.38 -6.19 -3.34
CA ALA A 59 -20.10 -6.71 -2.17
C ALA A 59 -19.15 -6.89 -0.97
N GLU A 60 -18.00 -7.52 -1.18
CA GLU A 60 -16.98 -7.71 -0.13
C GLU A 60 -16.39 -6.37 0.35
N TYR A 61 -16.12 -5.44 -0.58
CA TYR A 61 -15.70 -4.07 -0.21
C TYR A 61 -16.74 -3.39 0.69
N THR A 62 -18.02 -3.52 0.34
CA THR A 62 -19.15 -2.98 1.11
C THR A 62 -19.23 -3.58 2.50
N GLN A 63 -19.10 -4.90 2.61
CA GLN A 63 -19.07 -5.60 3.88
C GLN A 63 -17.90 -5.12 4.76
N ILE A 64 -16.69 -5.12 4.21
CA ILE A 64 -15.46 -4.74 4.92
C ILE A 64 -15.56 -3.32 5.48
N TYR A 65 -15.90 -2.32 4.66
CA TYR A 65 -15.95 -0.95 5.19
C TYR A 65 -17.10 -0.73 6.17
N THR A 66 -18.15 -1.55 6.11
CA THR A 66 -19.31 -1.44 6.99
C THR A 66 -18.96 -1.92 8.40
N VAL A 67 -18.29 -3.07 8.51
CA VAL A 67 -17.77 -3.59 9.79
C VAL A 67 -16.74 -2.63 10.39
N LEU A 68 -15.81 -2.12 9.57
CA LEU A 68 -14.80 -1.13 9.99
C LEU A 68 -15.38 0.15 10.61
N ARG A 69 -16.68 0.47 10.44
CA ARG A 69 -17.32 1.64 11.08
C ARG A 69 -17.33 1.52 12.60
N GLY A 70 -17.51 0.32 13.14
CA GLY A 70 -17.63 0.04 14.57
C GLY A 70 -16.46 -0.75 15.16
N TRP A 71 -15.71 -1.48 14.36
CA TRP A 71 -14.73 -2.50 14.80
C TRP A 71 -13.63 -2.02 15.75
N HIS A 72 -13.31 -0.72 15.75
CA HIS A 72 -12.37 -0.14 16.72
C HIS A 72 -12.88 -0.20 18.17
N LYS A 73 -14.20 -0.29 18.38
CA LYS A 73 -14.85 -0.37 19.70
C LYS A 73 -14.83 -1.77 20.29
N GLU A 74 -14.53 -2.80 19.48
CA GLU A 74 -14.50 -4.20 19.89
C GLU A 74 -13.16 -4.62 20.51
N THR A 75 -12.32 -3.66 20.88
CA THR A 75 -11.08 -3.92 21.60
C THR A 75 -10.92 -2.94 22.74
N ASN A 76 -10.51 -3.46 23.90
CA ASN A 76 -10.18 -2.64 25.06
C ASN A 76 -8.73 -2.10 25.01
N ASN A 77 -7.93 -2.53 24.03
CA ASN A 77 -6.57 -2.03 23.86
C ASN A 77 -6.59 -0.70 23.10
N GLU A 78 -6.22 0.38 23.78
CA GLU A 78 -6.29 1.74 23.24
C GLU A 78 -5.49 1.92 21.94
N LYS A 79 -4.26 1.35 21.87
CA LYS A 79 -3.40 1.44 20.68
C LYS A 79 -3.99 0.65 19.51
N ALA A 80 -4.60 -0.50 19.80
CA ALA A 80 -5.28 -1.31 18.79
C ALA A 80 -6.52 -0.58 18.25
N ALA A 81 -7.33 0.00 19.13
CA ALA A 81 -8.48 0.83 18.74
C ALA A 81 -8.05 2.00 17.84
N ALA A 82 -7.02 2.75 18.25
CA ALA A 82 -6.45 3.85 17.46
C ALA A 82 -5.93 3.40 16.08
N THR A 83 -5.35 2.21 16.00
CA THR A 83 -4.92 1.61 14.72
C THR A 83 -6.12 1.24 13.85
N ARG A 84 -7.19 0.67 14.43
CA ARG A 84 -8.42 0.28 13.71
C ARG A 84 -9.19 1.50 13.18
N GLU A 85 -9.18 2.63 13.90
CA GLU A 85 -9.74 3.91 13.42
C GLU A 85 -9.06 4.38 12.14
N VAL A 86 -7.72 4.38 12.12
CA VAL A 86 -6.95 4.72 10.91
C VAL A 86 -7.16 3.67 9.81
N LEU A 87 -7.20 2.38 10.15
CA LEU A 87 -7.38 1.29 9.18
C LEU A 87 -8.64 1.49 8.32
N ARG A 88 -9.75 1.95 8.91
CA ARG A 88 -10.97 2.29 8.17
C ARG A 88 -10.71 3.30 7.06
N ASN A 89 -10.08 4.43 7.41
CA ASN A 89 -9.77 5.49 6.44
C ASN A 89 -8.75 5.02 5.41
N TYR A 90 -7.76 4.25 5.87
CA TYR A 90 -6.69 3.72 5.04
C TYR A 90 -7.21 2.76 3.97
N VAL A 91 -8.07 1.81 4.32
CA VAL A 91 -8.72 0.88 3.38
C VAL A 91 -9.55 1.65 2.34
N LEU A 92 -10.38 2.58 2.79
CA LEU A 92 -11.22 3.39 1.91
C LEU A 92 -10.37 4.26 0.97
N PHE A 93 -9.28 4.83 1.46
CA PHE A 93 -8.34 5.60 0.64
C PHE A 93 -7.65 4.72 -0.42
N LEU A 94 -7.11 3.57 -0.05
CA LEU A 94 -6.42 2.67 -0.99
C LEU A 94 -7.37 2.18 -2.09
N ALA A 95 -8.59 1.80 -1.72
CA ALA A 95 -9.60 1.29 -2.64
C ALA A 95 -10.07 2.34 -3.67
N ASN A 96 -9.86 3.64 -3.40
CA ASN A 96 -10.36 4.73 -4.25
C ASN A 96 -9.24 5.60 -4.87
N THR A 97 -7.98 5.24 -4.68
CA THR A 97 -6.82 5.98 -5.23
C THR A 97 -5.80 5.09 -5.94
N GLY A 98 -5.78 3.78 -5.67
CA GLY A 98 -4.78 2.86 -6.22
C GLY A 98 -3.34 3.15 -5.77
N VAL A 99 -3.15 3.97 -4.73
CA VAL A 99 -1.84 4.18 -4.08
C VAL A 99 -1.36 2.86 -3.49
N ARG A 100 -0.03 2.57 -3.52
CA ARG A 100 0.46 1.35 -2.86
C ARG A 100 0.32 1.50 -1.36
N HIS A 101 -0.20 0.45 -0.71
CA HIS A 101 -0.09 0.33 0.74
C HIS A 101 1.39 0.36 1.19
N GLY A 102 1.63 0.58 2.48
CA GLY A 102 2.98 0.68 3.04
C GLY A 102 3.62 2.03 2.73
N THR A 103 4.86 2.01 2.26
CA THR A 103 5.73 3.20 2.14
C THR A 103 5.11 4.36 1.36
N GLU A 104 4.45 4.11 0.23
CA GLU A 104 3.83 5.19 -0.56
C GLU A 104 2.70 5.87 0.23
N ALA A 105 1.70 5.10 0.67
CA ALA A 105 0.56 5.68 1.38
C ALA A 105 0.92 6.25 2.77
N LEU A 106 1.77 5.56 3.55
CA LEU A 106 2.14 6.00 4.90
C LEU A 106 3.16 7.14 4.90
N GLY A 107 3.91 7.30 3.81
CA GLY A 107 4.79 8.46 3.61
C GLY A 107 4.07 9.72 3.16
N LEU A 108 2.76 9.65 2.85
CA LEU A 108 1.99 10.81 2.44
C LEU A 108 1.88 11.83 3.57
N ARG A 109 2.13 13.08 3.20
CA ARG A 109 1.86 14.27 4.00
C ARG A 109 0.76 15.09 3.34
N TRP A 110 0.11 15.96 4.11
CA TRP A 110 -1.01 16.74 3.57
C TRP A 110 -0.58 17.62 2.39
N ARG A 111 0.66 18.12 2.36
CA ARG A 111 1.23 18.84 1.20
C ARG A 111 1.24 18.05 -0.10
N ASN A 112 1.16 16.72 -0.04
CA ASN A 112 1.16 15.86 -1.23
C ASN A 112 -0.23 15.78 -1.87
N ILE A 113 -1.25 16.26 -1.19
CA ILE A 113 -2.63 16.21 -1.63
C ILE A 113 -3.05 17.62 -2.01
N GLU A 114 -3.68 17.76 -3.18
CA GLU A 114 -4.19 19.05 -3.64
C GLU A 114 -5.44 18.86 -4.48
N TRP A 115 -6.24 19.91 -4.52
CA TRP A 115 -7.34 20.00 -5.46
C TRP A 115 -6.83 20.45 -6.81
N GLN A 116 -7.34 19.83 -7.87
CA GLN A 116 -7.16 20.28 -9.23
C GLN A 116 -8.52 20.46 -9.88
N GLU A 117 -8.58 21.36 -10.85
CA GLU A 117 -9.78 21.60 -11.65
C GLU A 117 -9.47 21.30 -13.10
N LYS A 118 -10.36 20.57 -13.75
CA LYS A 118 -10.30 20.31 -15.19
C LYS A 118 -11.72 20.23 -15.72
N ASP A 119 -11.97 20.90 -16.84
CA ASP A 119 -13.27 20.89 -17.52
C ASP A 119 -14.45 21.32 -16.60
N GLY A 120 -14.18 22.19 -15.61
CA GLY A 120 -15.17 22.66 -14.63
C GLY A 120 -15.43 21.69 -13.48
N GLU A 121 -14.76 20.53 -13.44
CA GLU A 121 -14.85 19.56 -12.35
C GLU A 121 -13.61 19.64 -11.45
N ARG A 122 -13.85 19.65 -10.14
CA ARG A 122 -12.82 19.66 -9.10
C ARG A 122 -12.56 18.23 -8.62
N TYR A 123 -11.32 17.77 -8.72
CA TYR A 123 -10.90 16.44 -8.28
C TYR A 123 -9.67 16.51 -7.38
N LEU A 124 -9.54 15.51 -6.51
CA LEU A 124 -8.45 15.44 -5.54
C LEU A 124 -7.28 14.64 -6.12
N VAL A 125 -6.10 15.23 -6.12
CA VAL A 125 -4.87 14.62 -6.62
C VAL A 125 -3.94 14.29 -5.47
N VAL A 126 -3.47 13.04 -5.46
CA VAL A 126 -2.47 12.55 -4.52
C VAL A 126 -1.14 12.37 -5.25
N ASN A 127 -0.17 13.21 -4.92
CA ASN A 127 1.18 13.14 -5.45
C ASN A 127 2.03 12.18 -4.62
N VAL A 128 2.27 10.97 -5.11
CA VAL A 128 3.09 9.96 -4.42
C VAL A 128 4.50 9.90 -5.00
N ASP A 129 5.50 9.85 -4.12
CA ASP A 129 6.86 9.50 -4.47
C ASP A 129 6.96 7.98 -4.68
N GLY A 130 6.96 7.55 -5.94
CA GLY A 130 7.24 6.16 -6.30
C GLY A 130 8.73 5.87 -6.38
N LYS A 131 9.12 4.59 -6.27
CA LYS A 131 10.51 4.07 -6.41
C LYS A 131 11.25 4.53 -7.69
N THR A 132 10.56 5.06 -8.70
CA THR A 132 11.13 5.40 -10.02
C THR A 132 10.66 6.73 -10.61
N ARG A 133 9.58 7.36 -10.10
CA ARG A 133 9.08 8.69 -10.51
C ARG A 133 7.94 9.14 -9.59
N LYS A 134 7.79 10.45 -9.42
CA LYS A 134 6.57 11.08 -8.89
C LYS A 134 5.40 10.75 -9.80
N ARG A 135 4.29 10.29 -9.24
CA ARG A 135 3.04 10.11 -9.99
C ARG A 135 1.89 10.79 -9.27
N ALA A 136 1.01 11.42 -10.04
CA ALA A 136 -0.28 11.92 -9.58
C ALA A 136 -1.30 10.76 -9.66
N ALA A 137 -2.00 10.50 -8.56
CA ALA A 137 -3.16 9.62 -8.53
C ALA A 137 -4.41 10.47 -8.35
N VAL A 138 -5.30 10.44 -9.34
CA VAL A 138 -6.61 11.09 -9.24
C VAL A 138 -7.51 10.22 -8.35
N ALA A 139 -7.95 10.79 -7.24
CA ALA A 139 -8.82 10.14 -6.29
C ALA A 139 -10.29 10.23 -6.74
N ARG A 140 -11.09 9.19 -6.49
CA ARG A 140 -12.55 9.25 -6.66
C ARG A 140 -13.16 10.20 -5.61
N ASP A 141 -14.25 10.89 -5.95
CA ASP A 141 -14.84 12.01 -5.17
C ASP A 141 -15.04 11.73 -3.68
N ARG A 142 -15.40 10.49 -3.33
CA ARG A 142 -15.67 10.10 -1.93
C ARG A 142 -14.44 10.18 -1.02
N VAL A 143 -13.23 10.25 -1.58
CA VAL A 143 -11.97 10.27 -0.83
C VAL A 143 -11.86 11.49 0.07
N GLU A 144 -12.44 12.63 -0.32
CA GLU A 144 -12.51 13.84 0.50
C GLU A 144 -13.05 13.55 1.91
N LYS A 145 -14.19 12.85 2.00
CA LYS A 145 -14.83 12.51 3.28
C LYS A 145 -13.96 11.61 4.15
N TYR A 146 -13.14 10.77 3.53
CA TYR A 146 -12.25 9.85 4.25
C TYR A 146 -11.03 10.59 4.78
N LEU A 147 -10.50 11.51 3.99
CA LEU A 147 -9.39 12.38 4.36
C LEU A 147 -9.81 13.38 5.44
N ASP A 148 -10.97 14.02 5.35
CA ASP A 148 -11.45 14.92 6.42
C ASP A 148 -11.69 14.15 7.74
N ARG A 149 -12.23 12.92 7.67
CA ARG A 149 -12.33 12.07 8.87
C ARG A 149 -10.95 11.69 9.41
N GLN A 150 -9.99 11.42 8.54
CA GLN A 150 -8.62 11.09 8.94
C GLN A 150 -7.90 12.29 9.56
N ARG A 151 -8.11 13.50 9.03
CA ARG A 151 -7.62 14.76 9.60
C ARG A 151 -8.05 14.91 11.05
N LYS A 152 -9.34 14.72 11.33
CA LYS A 152 -9.94 14.84 12.66
C LYS A 152 -9.36 13.88 13.71
N LEU A 153 -8.66 12.81 13.29
CA LEU A 153 -7.95 11.94 14.24
C LEU A 153 -6.67 12.61 14.75
N ASN A 154 -5.93 13.35 13.92
CA ASN A 154 -4.66 13.94 14.33
C ASN A 154 -4.88 15.27 15.07
N LYS A 155 -4.76 15.24 16.40
CA LYS A 155 -4.92 16.41 17.28
C LYS A 155 -3.92 17.54 17.01
N ALA A 156 -2.81 17.28 16.32
CA ALA A 156 -1.84 18.30 15.93
C ALA A 156 -2.34 19.18 14.78
N ILE A 157 -3.41 18.78 14.08
CA ILE A 157 -3.99 19.56 12.99
C ILE A 157 -5.01 20.54 13.56
N SER A 158 -4.73 21.83 13.40
CA SER A 158 -5.60 22.93 13.82
C SER A 158 -6.57 23.43 12.75
N ALA A 159 -6.35 23.09 11.48
CA ALA A 159 -7.22 23.53 10.38
C ALA A 159 -8.64 23.00 10.57
N ASP A 160 -9.66 23.83 10.35
CA ASP A 160 -11.07 23.51 10.62
C ASP A 160 -11.67 22.61 9.54
N SER A 161 -11.15 22.71 8.31
CA SER A 161 -11.61 21.96 7.14
C SER A 161 -10.46 21.25 6.42
N LEU A 162 -10.80 20.29 5.54
CA LEU A 162 -9.82 19.69 4.63
C LEU A 162 -9.26 20.74 3.65
N ASP A 163 -10.10 21.62 3.11
CA ASP A 163 -9.69 22.67 2.17
C ASP A 163 -8.62 23.59 2.76
N GLU A 164 -8.82 24.05 3.99
CA GLU A 164 -7.85 24.88 4.70
C GLU A 164 -6.53 24.14 4.91
N LEU A 165 -6.60 22.86 5.32
CA LEU A 165 -5.42 22.04 5.55
C LEU A 165 -4.59 21.82 4.28
N LEU A 166 -5.26 21.54 3.15
CA LEU A 166 -4.59 21.34 1.87
C LEU A 166 -3.99 22.65 1.35
N THR A 167 -4.69 23.78 1.55
CA THR A 167 -4.19 25.12 1.23
C THR A 167 -2.94 25.47 2.03
N ALA A 168 -2.91 25.13 3.32
CA ALA A 168 -1.77 25.34 4.21
C ALA A 168 -0.55 24.45 3.87
N ARG A 169 -0.69 23.47 2.96
CA ARG A 169 0.34 22.51 2.55
C ARG A 169 1.09 21.90 3.74
N SER A 170 0.35 21.44 4.75
CA SER A 170 0.93 20.92 6.00
C SER A 170 1.91 19.76 5.78
N GLU A 171 3.01 19.80 6.55
CA GLU A 171 4.04 18.76 6.62
C GLU A 171 3.59 17.54 7.43
N GLU A 172 2.47 17.60 8.15
CA GLU A 172 1.98 16.47 8.95
C GLU A 172 1.67 15.25 8.08
N HIS A 173 1.92 14.06 8.62
CA HIS A 173 1.56 12.81 7.93
C HIS A 173 0.04 12.65 7.89
N VAL A 174 -0.47 12.10 6.77
CA VAL A 174 -1.90 11.89 6.57
C VAL A 174 -2.42 10.82 7.53
N PHE A 175 -1.76 9.66 7.57
CA PHE A 175 -2.19 8.52 8.38
C PHE A 175 -1.58 8.53 9.77
N THR A 176 -1.93 9.55 10.55
CA THR A 176 -1.61 9.68 11.97
C THR A 176 -2.79 9.24 12.82
N THR A 177 -2.52 8.46 13.87
CA THR A 177 -3.54 7.97 14.82
C THR A 177 -3.98 9.07 15.78
N ARG A 178 -5.11 8.87 16.48
CA ARG A 178 -5.57 9.80 17.54
C ARG A 178 -4.63 9.98 18.72
N LEU A 179 -3.60 9.14 18.81
CA LEU A 179 -2.52 9.19 19.79
C LEU A 179 -1.30 9.97 19.28
N GLY A 180 -1.40 10.62 18.11
CA GLY A 180 -0.32 11.42 17.51
C GLY A 180 0.79 10.59 16.86
N GLN A 181 0.62 9.28 16.74
CA GLN A 181 1.62 8.39 16.14
C GLN A 181 1.28 8.09 14.68
N VAL A 182 2.26 8.19 13.77
CA VAL A 182 2.10 7.73 12.39
C VAL A 182 1.79 6.24 12.39
N ALA A 183 0.77 5.84 11.64
CA ALA A 183 0.33 4.45 11.59
C ALA A 183 1.44 3.53 11.08
N ASN A 184 1.62 2.41 11.76
CA ASN A 184 2.64 1.42 11.42
C ASN A 184 2.06 0.35 10.48
N ILE A 185 2.76 0.03 9.39
CA ILE A 185 2.31 -0.96 8.40
C ILE A 185 2.12 -2.37 8.97
N ALA A 186 2.96 -2.80 9.92
CA ALA A 186 2.83 -4.10 10.56
C ALA A 186 1.56 -4.18 11.42
N SER A 187 1.24 -3.11 12.15
CA SER A 187 0.00 -3.01 12.93
C SER A 187 -1.23 -2.98 12.03
N LEU A 188 -1.20 -2.22 10.94
CA LEU A 188 -2.28 -2.18 9.95
C LEU A 188 -2.47 -3.53 9.26
N ASN A 189 -1.40 -4.22 8.87
CA ASN A 189 -1.47 -5.56 8.29
C ASN A 189 -2.05 -6.57 9.27
N ARG A 190 -1.61 -6.55 10.53
CA ARG A 190 -2.13 -7.45 11.58
C ARG A 190 -3.62 -7.22 11.80
N ALA A 191 -4.03 -5.97 11.95
CA ALA A 191 -5.43 -5.61 12.13
C ALA A 191 -6.27 -6.00 10.89
N PHE A 192 -5.79 -5.71 9.68
CA PHE A 192 -6.53 -6.07 8.48
C PHE A 192 -6.63 -7.59 8.29
N ASN A 193 -5.58 -8.36 8.57
CA ASN A 193 -5.64 -9.82 8.51
C ASN A 193 -6.65 -10.38 9.52
N ALA A 194 -6.64 -9.90 10.77
CA ALA A 194 -7.61 -10.34 11.77
C ALA A 194 -9.06 -10.05 11.34
N LEU A 195 -9.31 -8.89 10.70
CA LEU A 195 -10.62 -8.58 10.12
C LEU A 195 -10.99 -9.53 8.98
N LEU A 196 -10.04 -9.84 8.07
CA LEU A 196 -10.32 -10.77 6.98
C LEU A 196 -10.60 -12.18 7.49
N ASP A 197 -9.92 -12.62 8.55
CA ASP A 197 -10.17 -13.91 9.17
C ASP A 197 -11.56 -13.94 9.83
N GLU A 198 -11.96 -12.87 10.52
CA GLU A 198 -13.29 -12.73 11.14
C GLU A 198 -14.43 -12.73 10.11
N LEU A 199 -14.19 -12.17 8.92
CA LEU A 199 -15.18 -12.10 7.85
C LEU A 199 -15.14 -13.31 6.89
N ASP A 200 -14.21 -14.23 7.09
CA ASP A 200 -13.91 -15.33 6.14
C ASP A 200 -13.61 -14.83 4.71
N LEU A 201 -12.87 -13.71 4.61
CA LEU A 201 -12.51 -13.06 3.34
C LEU A 201 -11.02 -13.14 3.03
N LYS A 202 -10.26 -13.94 3.80
CA LYS A 202 -8.80 -14.02 3.69
C LYS A 202 -8.33 -14.59 2.35
N VAL A 203 -9.06 -15.55 1.81
CA VAL A 203 -8.82 -16.18 0.51
C VAL A 203 -10.04 -15.95 -0.36
N GLY A 204 -9.84 -15.50 -1.60
CA GLY A 204 -10.93 -15.31 -2.55
C GLY A 204 -11.42 -16.59 -3.19
N ALA A 205 -12.55 -16.50 -3.90
CA ALA A 205 -13.06 -17.58 -4.74
C ALA A 205 -12.08 -18.02 -5.84
N ASP A 206 -11.12 -17.16 -6.17
CA ASP A 206 -10.00 -17.42 -7.08
C ASP A 206 -8.85 -18.20 -6.42
N GLY A 207 -8.99 -18.60 -5.16
CA GLY A 207 -7.98 -19.30 -4.37
C GLY A 207 -6.80 -18.43 -3.93
N LYS A 208 -6.85 -17.12 -4.19
CA LYS A 208 -5.73 -16.21 -3.92
C LYS A 208 -5.90 -15.52 -2.57
N GLU A 209 -4.80 -15.46 -1.82
CA GLU A 209 -4.75 -14.70 -0.59
C GLU A 209 -4.95 -13.20 -0.84
N ARG A 210 -5.67 -12.56 0.08
CA ARG A 210 -5.96 -11.14 0.09
C ARG A 210 -5.23 -10.43 1.22
N THR A 211 -4.77 -9.22 0.92
CA THR A 211 -4.01 -8.36 1.83
C THR A 211 -4.35 -6.89 1.58
N LEU A 212 -3.78 -5.95 2.32
CA LEU A 212 -3.93 -4.52 2.03
C LEU A 212 -3.47 -4.13 0.62
N TYR A 213 -2.55 -4.89 -0.01
CA TYR A 213 -2.17 -4.65 -1.40
C TYR A 213 -3.31 -4.95 -2.39
N SER A 214 -4.22 -5.86 -2.04
CA SER A 214 -5.36 -6.25 -2.89
C SER A 214 -6.27 -5.07 -3.23
N TRP A 215 -6.30 -4.01 -2.41
CA TRP A 215 -7.04 -2.77 -2.71
C TRP A 215 -6.55 -2.05 -3.96
N ARG A 216 -5.26 -2.16 -4.29
CA ARG A 216 -4.73 -1.61 -5.54
C ARG A 216 -5.25 -2.38 -6.76
N HIS A 217 -5.37 -3.71 -6.63
CA HIS A 217 -5.98 -4.52 -7.69
C HIS A 217 -7.47 -4.23 -7.81
N TYR A 218 -8.18 -4.12 -6.69
CA TYR A 218 -9.58 -3.71 -6.64
C TYR A 218 -9.80 -2.39 -7.38
N TYR A 219 -9.03 -1.35 -7.07
CA TYR A 219 -9.14 -0.05 -7.74
C TYR A 219 -8.92 -0.14 -9.25
N ALA A 220 -7.93 -0.93 -9.69
CA ALA A 220 -7.61 -1.09 -11.10
C ALA A 220 -8.64 -1.89 -11.91
N THR A 221 -9.53 -2.64 -11.23
CA THR A 221 -10.62 -3.40 -11.86
C THR A 221 -11.97 -2.71 -11.69
N GLN A 222 -12.05 -1.57 -10.99
CA GLN A 222 -13.24 -0.74 -11.01
C GLN A 222 -13.12 0.18 -12.23
N ASP A 223 -14.00 -0.02 -13.21
CA ASP A 223 -14.19 0.92 -14.31
C ASP A 223 -14.66 2.30 -13.79
#